data_AF-A0A392NWX1-F1
#
_entry.id   AF-A0A392NWX1-F1
#
_cell.length_a   1.000
_cell.length_b   1.000
_cell.length_c   1.000
_cell.angle_alpha   90.00
_cell.angle_beta   90.00
_cell.angle_gamma   90.00
#
_symmetry.space_group_name_H-M   'P 1'
#
loop_
_entity.id
_entity.type
_entity.pdbx_description
1 polymer ?
#
loop_
_entity_poly.entity_id
_entity_poly.type
_entity_poly.pdbx_seq_one_letter_code
_entity_poly.pdbx_strand_id
1 'polypeptide(L)' 'MVSKETGDIYATKEPQLAFNSRIAFCLNMHNEAVRALRFPPNTHKEKESAEKRRERQQQQEQELAKHIAEEDDDDF' A
#
# COMPACT_ATOMS: atom_id res chain seq x y z
N MET A 1 -27.98 47.98 -29.40
CA MET A 1 -28.36 46.64 -28.88
C MET A 1 -27.56 46.43 -27.60
N VAL A 2 -28.22 46.25 -26.46
CA VAL A 2 -27.54 46.12 -25.14
C VAL A 2 -27.54 44.64 -24.77
N SER A 3 -26.36 44.07 -24.51
CA SER A 3 -26.20 42.65 -24.18
C SER A 3 -26.84 42.33 -22.82
N LYS A 4 -27.61 41.24 -22.76
CA LYS A 4 -28.16 40.64 -21.52
C LYS A 4 -27.29 39.45 -21.04
N GLU A 5 -25.99 39.46 -21.35
CA GLU A 5 -25.11 38.31 -21.09
C GLU A 5 -24.99 37.91 -19.61
N THR A 6 -25.18 38.85 -18.67
CA THR A 6 -25.07 38.55 -17.23
C THR A 6 -26.46 38.40 -16.60
N GLY A 7 -27.12 37.28 -16.85
CA GLY A 7 -28.33 36.88 -16.12
C GLY A 7 -28.01 36.38 -14.71
N ASP A 8 -29.02 36.33 -13.83
CA ASP A 8 -28.88 35.73 -12.50
C ASP A 8 -28.60 34.22 -12.64
N ILE A 9 -27.37 33.82 -12.35
CA ILE A 9 -26.89 32.44 -12.48
C ILE A 9 -27.59 31.48 -11.51
N TYR A 10 -28.06 31.98 -10.36
CA TYR A 10 -28.77 31.17 -9.36
C TYR A 10 -30.21 30.88 -9.74
N ALA A 11 -30.75 31.58 -10.74
CA ALA A 11 -32.02 31.22 -11.36
C ALA A 11 -31.90 29.98 -12.27
N THR A 12 -30.68 29.48 -12.51
CA THR A 12 -30.39 28.31 -13.34
C THR A 12 -29.90 27.13 -12.50
N LYS A 13 -29.70 25.97 -13.14
CA LYS A 13 -29.11 24.78 -12.51
C LYS A 13 -27.58 24.79 -12.52
N GLU A 14 -26.94 25.80 -13.11
CA GLU A 14 -25.50 25.86 -13.28
C GLU A 14 -24.72 25.75 -11.95
N PRO A 15 -25.10 26.45 -10.86
CA PRO A 15 -24.44 26.26 -9.57
C PRO A 15 -24.58 24.83 -9.04
N GLN A 16 -25.76 24.22 -9.17
CA GLN A 16 -26.00 22.85 -8.72
C GLN A 16 -25.13 21.84 -9.47
N LEU A 17 -24.99 21.99 -10.80
CA LEU A 17 -24.13 21.14 -11.62
C LEU A 17 -22.65 21.29 -11.24
N ALA A 18 -22.21 22.53 -10.98
CA ALA A 18 -20.85 22.80 -10.52
C ALA A 18 -20.57 22.13 -9.18
N PHE A 19 -21.48 22.21 -8.21
CA PHE A 19 -21.33 21.53 -6.92
C PHE A 19 -21.38 20.01 -7.05
N ASN A 20 -22.28 19.45 -7.87
CA ASN A 20 -22.35 18.02 -8.10
C ASN A 20 -21.00 17.45 -8.60
N SER A 21 -20.40 18.11 -9.60
CA SER A 21 -19.08 17.73 -10.13
C SER A 21 -17.99 17.78 -9.05
N ARG A 22 -17.96 18.85 -8.25
CA ARG A 22 -16.99 19.00 -7.14
C ARG A 22 -17.16 17.93 -6.07
N ILE A 23 -18.39 17.62 -5.67
CA ILE A 23 -18.70 16.60 -4.66
C ILE A 23 -18.25 15.23 -5.15
N ALA A 24 -18.60 14.85 -6.39
CA ALA A 24 -18.19 13.58 -6.97
C ALA A 24 -16.66 13.43 -7.00
N PHE A 25 -15.94 14.50 -7.39
CA PHE A 25 -14.48 14.51 -7.38
C PHE A 25 -13.92 14.27 -5.97
N CYS A 26 -14.38 15.03 -4.97
CA CYS A 26 -13.89 14.89 -3.59
C CYS A 26 -14.13 13.49 -3.02
N LEU A 27 -15.32 12.92 -3.26
CA LEU A 27 -15.66 11.58 -2.79
C LEU A 27 -14.81 10.49 -3.47
N ASN A 28 -14.55 10.63 -4.78
CA ASN A 28 -13.70 9.70 -5.50
C ASN A 28 -12.25 9.74 -4.98
N MET A 29 -11.70 10.95 -4.80
CA MET A 29 -10.36 11.13 -4.25
C MET A 29 -10.25 10.53 -2.84
N HIS A 30 -11.26 10.72 -1.99
CA HIS A 30 -11.32 10.08 -0.67
C HIS A 30 -11.29 8.55 -0.78
N ASN A 31 -12.13 7.97 -1.64
CA ASN A 31 -12.19 6.53 -1.84
C ASN A 31 -10.88 5.97 -2.41
N GLU A 32 -10.19 6.70 -3.28
CA GLU A 32 -8.86 6.34 -3.78
C GLU A 32 -7.80 6.38 -2.68
N ALA A 33 -7.77 7.45 -1.88
CA ALA A 33 -6.85 7.56 -0.75
C ALA A 33 -7.05 6.42 0.26
N VAL A 34 -8.30 6.10 0.63
CA VAL A 34 -8.61 4.98 1.53
C VAL A 34 -8.19 3.63 0.92
N ARG A 35 -8.39 3.44 -0.38
CA ARG A 35 -7.93 2.22 -1.09
C ARG A 35 -6.40 2.11 -1.11
N ALA A 36 -5.69 3.22 -1.31
CA ALA A 36 -4.22 3.26 -1.29
C ALA A 36 -3.64 3.04 0.12
N LEU A 37 -4.33 3.53 1.16
CA LEU A 37 -3.95 3.33 2.56
C LEU A 37 -4.27 1.93 3.07
N ARG A 38 -5.10 1.15 2.38
CA ARG A 38 -5.20 -0.28 2.64
C ARG A 38 -3.87 -0.94 2.27
N PHE A 39 -3.04 -1.15 3.30
CA PHE A 39 -2.02 -2.20 3.31
C PHE A 39 -2.65 -3.49 2.74
N PRO A 40 -1.94 -4.26 1.90
CA PRO A 40 -2.58 -5.28 1.07
C PRO A 40 -3.51 -6.14 1.93
N PRO A 41 -4.82 -6.21 1.61
CA PRO A 41 -5.81 -6.88 2.46
C PRO A 41 -5.51 -8.37 2.64
N ASN A 42 -4.60 -8.92 1.81
CA ASN A 42 -4.15 -10.30 1.83
C ASN A 42 -2.62 -10.46 1.85
N THR A 43 -1.87 -9.53 2.45
CA THR A 43 -0.55 -9.92 2.95
C THR A 43 -0.66 -10.35 4.40
N HIS A 44 -1.36 -11.48 4.63
CA HIS A 44 -0.68 -12.59 5.29
C HIS A 44 0.51 -13.00 4.40
N LYS A 45 1.47 -12.09 4.17
CA LYS A 45 2.85 -12.53 4.04
C LYS A 45 3.06 -13.14 5.39
N GLU A 46 2.99 -14.47 5.44
CA GLU A 46 3.25 -15.25 6.64
C GLU A 46 4.42 -14.55 7.33
N LYS A 47 4.12 -13.85 8.42
CA LYS A 47 5.19 -13.37 9.29
C LYS A 47 5.86 -14.68 9.66
N GLU A 48 7.08 -14.88 9.20
CA GLU A 48 7.85 -16.07 9.54
C GLU A 48 7.66 -16.32 11.03
N SER A 49 7.14 -17.49 11.39
CA SER A 49 6.89 -17.80 12.79
C SER A 49 8.22 -17.66 13.53
N ALA A 50 8.16 -17.19 14.78
CA ALA A 50 9.37 -17.05 15.59
C ALA A 50 10.17 -18.37 15.66
N GLU A 51 9.49 -19.50 15.52
CA GLU A 51 10.05 -20.85 15.43
C GLU A 51 10.82 -21.08 14.12
N LYS A 52 10.22 -20.80 12.95
CA LYS A 52 10.88 -20.97 11.64
C LYS A 52 12.14 -20.10 11.52
N ARG A 53 12.14 -18.94 12.18
CA ARG A 53 13.31 -18.06 12.29
C ARG A 53 14.43 -18.65 13.15
N ARG A 54 14.09 -19.36 14.24
CA ARG A 54 15.07 -20.05 15.09
C ARG A 54 15.65 -21.28 14.40
N GLU A 55 14.81 -22.07 13.71
CA GLU A 55 15.27 -23.22 12.93
C GLU A 55 16.29 -22.82 11.87
N ARG A 56 16.01 -21.76 11.11
CA ARG A 56 16.96 -21.27 10.10
C ARG A 56 18.29 -20.85 10.70
N GLN A 57 18.25 -20.22 11.87
CA GLN A 57 19.46 -19.78 12.58
C GLN A 57 20.27 -20.97 13.10
N GLN A 58 19.61 -21.98 13.67
CA GLN A 58 20.27 -23.22 14.09
C GLN A 58 20.84 -24.01 12.90
N GLN A 59 20.14 -24.06 11.77
CA GLN A 59 20.65 -24.70 10.55
C GLN A 59 21.91 -24.01 10.04
N GLN A 60 21.92 -22.67 9.99
CA GLN A 60 23.10 -21.91 9.60
C GLN A 60 24.28 -22.13 10.57
N GLU A 61 24.02 -22.18 11.88
CA GLU A 61 25.04 -22.48 12.88
C GLU A 61 25.60 -23.90 12.72
N GLN A 62 24.75 -24.89 12.42
CA GLN A 62 25.18 -26.28 12.17
C GLN A 62 25.95 -26.42 10.86
N GLU A 63 25.53 -25.76 9.78
CA GLU A 63 26.27 -25.75 8.51
C GLU A 63 27.64 -25.10 8.68
N LEU A 64 27.72 -23.99 9.41
CA LEU A 64 29.00 -23.34 9.72
C LEU A 64 29.91 -24.26 10.54
N ALA A 65 29.37 -24.94 11.55
CA ALA A 65 30.13 -25.88 12.37
C ALA A 65 30.64 -27.09 11.56
N LYS A 66 29.84 -27.59 10.60
CA LYS A 66 30.27 -28.67 9.70
C LYS A 66 31.39 -28.23 8.78
N HIS A 67 31.28 -27.05 8.17
CA HIS A 67 32.34 -26.52 7.31
C HIS A 67 33.67 -26.35 8.06
N ILE A 68 33.63 -25.89 9.32
CA ILE A 68 34.84 -25.78 10.16
C ILE A 68 35.42 -27.17 10.47
N ALA A 69 34.58 -28.16 10.78
CA ALA A 69 35.04 -29.51 11.06
C ALA A 69 35.64 -30.21 9.83
N GLU A 70 35.06 -29.98 8.64
CA GLU A 70 35.60 -30.50 7.38
C GLU A 70 36.93 -29.82 6.99
N GLU A 71 37.09 -28.52 7.27
CA GLU A 71 38.38 -27.82 7.06
C GLU A 71 39.47 -28.24 8.06
N ASP A 72 39.12 -28.60 9.31
CA ASP A 72 40.06 -29.10 10.32
C ASP A 72 40.48 -30.58 10.09
N ASP A 73 39.63 -31.41 9.48
CA ASP A 73 39.93 -32.82 9.16
C ASP A 73 40.83 -32.98 7.91
N ASP A 74 40.95 -31.95 7.05
CA ASP A 74 41.81 -31.95 5.85
C ASP A 74 43.28 -31.51 6.14
N ASP A 75 43.62 -31.14 7.38
CA ASP A 75 44.98 -30.71 7.81
C ASP A 75 45.77 -31.81 8.57
N PHE A 76 45.43 -33.11 8.38
CA PHE A 76 46.14 -34.26 8.98
C PHE A 76 46.74 -35.25 7.97
#